data_AF-U6N6Y5-F1
#
_entry.id   AF-U6N6Y5-F1
#
_cell.length_a   1.000
_cell.length_b   1.000
_cell.length_c   1.000
_cell.angle_alpha   90.00
_cell.angle_beta   90.00
_cell.angle_gamma   90.00
#
_symmetry.space_group_name_H-M   'P 1'
#
loop_
_entity.id
_entity.type
_entity.pdbx_description
1 polymer ?
#
loop_
_entity_poly.entity_id
_entity_poly.type
_entity_poly.pdbx_seq_one_letter_code
_entity_poly.pdbx_strand_id
1 'polypeptide(L)'
;MQQKEAENEANPADLSLRTNKLRNLILLQRLGLELPSDDARILDLRRQLHEVTAELDFKKVSYAQVIEKARQQDKALQQQQQQLQQQLLRFEKFIATNTEKTLWANQRAAAEKETLKKKETELKRLNRELQLQELLLQQQQQQLADCSNPQELLFAAAAAQQSSSLLQQSGSPQQQNVTLMELLKRAFLLQQLQQQLRKKTRKSQSAADELRAELQAHRRALEAKTVETNNRLARCQQQLEAAWPQQQKQQESREQQLQSLARTAAQIAKVLLAVESMYRRCAASRPALQHGRAAWLQQKREAAAEMEGEGSAAAAGGGSKSSSSKGSSSKSSSSSSSSSSSSSSGEESALQRKCRYTAALLDAIFNFILDFKEISEILIKKKKNKSNKTLNVALEEQTEGQRGFRVKDKIEFVPTKALARAKETPKAAAAKSAAASTRSSAG
;
A
#
# COMPACT_ATOMS: atom_id res chain seq x y z
N MET A 1 34.42 3.36 15.89
CA MET A 1 34.91 4.09 17.08
C MET A 1 33.77 4.26 18.08
N GLN A 2 33.37 3.18 18.75
CA GLN A 2 32.57 3.25 19.98
C GLN A 2 33.08 2.13 20.87
N GLN A 3 33.82 2.55 21.91
CA GLN A 3 34.29 1.69 23.00
C GLN A 3 33.05 1.24 23.78
N LYS A 4 32.86 -0.07 23.91
CA LYS A 4 31.92 -0.64 24.88
C LYS A 4 32.70 -0.93 26.15
N GLU A 5 32.35 -0.21 27.20
CA GLU A 5 32.73 -0.48 28.58
C GLU A 5 32.30 -1.91 28.93
N ALA A 6 33.28 -2.76 29.25
CA ALA A 6 33.04 -4.07 29.82
C ALA A 6 32.86 -3.87 31.33
N GLU A 7 31.61 -3.81 31.77
CA GLU A 7 31.27 -3.89 33.18
C GLU A 7 31.72 -5.25 33.73
N ASN A 8 32.66 -5.18 34.65
CA ASN A 8 33.24 -6.31 35.36
C ASN A 8 32.26 -6.75 36.47
N GLU A 9 31.17 -7.43 36.09
CA GLU A 9 30.28 -8.08 37.05
C GLU A 9 31.00 -9.30 37.65
N ALA A 10 31.59 -9.12 38.82
CA ALA A 10 32.08 -10.22 39.64
C ALA A 10 30.92 -11.17 39.96
N ASN A 11 30.92 -12.31 39.27
CA ASN A 11 29.88 -13.32 39.36
C ASN A 11 29.82 -13.88 40.80
N PRO A 12 28.68 -13.79 41.53
CA PRO A 12 28.57 -14.25 42.93
C PRO A 12 28.82 -15.76 43.10
N ALA A 13 28.86 -16.51 42.00
CA ALA A 13 29.23 -17.93 41.98
C ALA A 13 30.72 -18.17 42.34
N ASP A 14 31.63 -17.26 42.00
CA ASP A 14 33.07 -17.44 42.26
C ASP A 14 33.43 -17.26 43.74
N LEU A 15 32.71 -16.40 44.44
CA LEU A 15 32.81 -16.22 45.90
C LEU A 15 32.26 -17.45 46.66
N SER A 16 31.22 -18.09 46.12
CA SER A 16 30.63 -19.32 46.67
C SER A 16 31.58 -20.52 46.55
N LEU A 17 32.27 -20.67 45.42
CA LEU A 17 33.25 -21.75 45.21
C LEU A 17 34.47 -21.64 46.14
N ARG A 18 34.96 -20.42 46.39
CA ARG A 18 36.07 -20.17 47.35
C ARG A 18 35.71 -20.52 48.79
N THR A 19 34.51 -20.15 49.23
CA THR A 19 34.05 -20.42 50.59
C THR A 19 33.77 -21.90 50.84
N ASN A 20 33.31 -22.63 49.83
CA ASN A 20 33.11 -24.09 49.92
C ASN A 20 34.43 -24.87 49.91
N LYS A 21 35.45 -24.44 49.16
CA LYS A 21 36.80 -25.05 49.20
C LYS A 21 37.46 -24.90 50.57
N LEU A 22 37.33 -23.73 51.21
CA LEU A 22 37.84 -23.50 52.57
C LEU A 22 37.13 -24.35 53.62
N ARG A 23 35.80 -24.50 53.51
CA ARG A 23 35.03 -25.37 54.43
C ARG A 23 35.41 -26.84 54.28
N ASN A 24 35.63 -27.32 53.06
CA ASN A 24 36.07 -28.69 52.83
C ASN A 24 37.50 -28.96 53.33
N LEU A 25 38.41 -27.98 53.21
CA LEU A 25 39.77 -28.07 53.77
C LEU A 25 39.76 -28.18 55.31
N ILE A 26 38.93 -27.38 55.97
CA ILE A 26 38.77 -27.42 57.43
C ILE A 26 38.12 -28.74 57.88
N LEU A 27 37.20 -29.29 57.08
CA LEU A 27 36.58 -30.60 57.36
C LEU A 27 37.56 -31.76 57.20
N LEU A 28 38.40 -31.75 56.17
CA LEU A 28 39.42 -32.79 55.94
C LEU A 28 40.50 -32.79 57.04
N GLN A 29 40.96 -31.61 57.45
CA GLN A 29 41.91 -31.46 58.56
C GLN A 29 41.35 -31.96 59.90
N ARG A 30 40.03 -31.84 60.10
CA ARG A 30 39.34 -32.31 61.31
C ARG A 30 39.10 -33.83 61.33
N LEU A 31 39.20 -34.50 60.18
CA LEU A 31 38.98 -35.95 60.02
C LEU A 31 40.28 -36.77 60.01
N GLY A 32 41.46 -36.15 60.14
CA GLY A 32 42.75 -36.87 60.24
C GLY A 32 43.19 -37.59 58.96
N LEU A 33 42.54 -37.33 57.84
CA LEU A 33 42.95 -37.84 56.52
C LEU A 33 44.03 -36.90 55.97
N GLU A 34 45.20 -37.42 55.61
CA GLU A 34 46.30 -36.63 55.05
C GLU A 34 45.79 -35.76 53.89
N LEU A 35 46.21 -34.49 53.88
CA LEU A 35 45.96 -33.61 52.74
C LEU A 35 46.56 -34.28 51.50
N PRO A 36 45.86 -34.29 50.35
CA PRO A 36 46.45 -34.79 49.12
C PRO A 36 47.81 -34.12 48.93
N SER A 37 48.86 -34.92 48.70
CA SER A 37 50.21 -34.41 48.42
C SER A 37 50.12 -33.26 47.42
N ASP A 38 50.84 -32.16 47.66
CA ASP A 38 50.75 -30.94 46.86
C ASP A 38 50.91 -31.23 45.35
N ASP A 39 51.67 -32.27 45.01
CA ASP A 39 51.83 -32.79 43.64
C ASP A 39 50.52 -33.32 43.03
N ALA A 40 49.69 -34.05 43.77
CA ALA A 40 48.39 -34.53 43.30
C ALA A 40 47.42 -33.37 43.05
N ARG A 41 47.46 -32.34 43.91
CA ARG A 41 46.68 -31.12 43.73
C ARG A 41 47.15 -30.32 42.51
N ILE A 42 48.46 -30.26 42.25
CA ILE A 42 49.02 -29.64 41.05
C ILE A 42 48.59 -30.38 39.79
N LEU A 43 48.56 -31.73 39.81
CA LEU A 43 48.07 -32.53 38.69
C LEU A 43 46.58 -32.31 38.41
N ASP A 44 45.75 -32.24 39.45
CA ASP A 44 44.32 -31.93 39.29
C ASP A 44 44.09 -30.50 38.77
N LEU A 45 44.86 -29.53 39.24
CA LEU A 45 44.83 -28.15 38.71
C LEU A 45 45.27 -28.10 37.24
N ARG A 46 46.31 -28.86 36.88
CA ARG A 46 46.71 -29.01 35.47
C ARG A 46 45.58 -29.65 34.67
N ARG A 47 44.91 -30.69 35.17
CA ARG A 47 43.77 -31.31 34.48
C ARG A 47 42.62 -30.32 34.28
N GLN A 48 42.23 -29.58 35.32
CA GLN A 48 41.21 -28.53 35.24
C GLN A 48 41.59 -27.44 34.24
N LEU A 49 42.86 -27.04 34.19
CA LEU A 49 43.34 -26.06 33.21
C LEU A 49 43.23 -26.62 31.79
N HIS A 50 43.57 -27.89 31.56
CA HIS A 50 43.41 -28.54 30.25
C HIS A 50 41.93 -28.66 29.86
N GLU A 51 41.04 -29.02 30.79
CA GLU A 51 39.59 -29.07 30.56
C GLU A 51 39.05 -27.67 30.16
N VAL A 52 39.39 -26.63 30.92
CA VAL A 52 38.98 -25.24 30.61
C VAL A 52 39.56 -24.77 29.27
N THR A 53 40.81 -25.13 28.97
CA THR A 53 41.45 -24.78 27.69
C THR A 53 40.76 -25.47 26.53
N ALA A 54 40.44 -26.77 26.67
CA ALA A 54 39.70 -27.53 25.67
C ALA A 54 38.28 -26.97 25.44
N GLU A 55 37.58 -26.57 26.51
CA GLU A 55 36.27 -25.91 26.41
C GLU A 55 36.37 -24.55 25.70
N LEU A 56 37.41 -23.76 26.00
CA LEU A 56 37.63 -22.49 25.32
C LEU A 56 37.93 -22.68 23.85
N ASP A 57 38.75 -23.65 23.49
CA ASP A 57 39.07 -23.95 22.09
C ASP A 57 37.86 -24.49 21.33
N PHE A 58 37.06 -25.35 21.96
CA PHE A 58 35.77 -25.78 21.40
C PHE A 58 34.82 -24.59 21.17
N LYS A 59 34.71 -23.67 22.14
CA LYS A 59 33.90 -22.46 21.99
C LYS A 59 34.42 -21.56 20.87
N LYS A 60 35.74 -21.34 20.76
CA LYS A 60 36.34 -20.57 19.66
C LYS A 60 35.96 -21.14 18.30
N VAL A 61 36.06 -22.45 18.12
CA VAL A 61 35.67 -23.13 16.87
C VAL A 61 34.16 -22.96 16.61
N SER A 62 33.32 -23.13 17.63
CA SER A 62 31.86 -22.94 17.49
C SER A 62 31.50 -21.51 17.07
N TYR A 63 32.14 -20.48 17.65
CA TYR A 63 31.91 -19.09 17.29
C TYR A 63 32.43 -18.78 15.88
N ALA A 64 33.58 -19.34 15.48
CA ALA A 64 34.09 -19.20 14.13
C ALA A 64 33.07 -19.74 13.10
N GLN A 65 32.48 -20.91 13.35
CA GLN A 65 31.43 -21.47 12.49
C GLN A 65 30.16 -20.60 12.44
N VAL A 66 29.73 -20.04 13.57
CA VAL A 66 28.58 -19.12 13.60
C VAL A 66 28.87 -17.84 12.81
N ILE A 67 30.07 -17.28 12.94
CA ILE A 67 30.50 -16.10 12.18
C ILE A 67 30.55 -16.40 10.68
N GLU A 68 31.06 -17.57 10.27
CA GLU A 68 31.06 -17.97 8.87
C GLU A 68 29.65 -18.15 8.31
N LYS A 69 28.73 -18.79 9.05
CA LYS A 69 27.32 -18.90 8.64
C LYS A 69 26.65 -17.54 8.53
N ALA A 70 26.88 -16.64 9.48
CA ALA A 70 26.37 -15.26 9.41
C ALA A 70 26.92 -14.53 8.17
N ARG A 71 28.23 -14.64 7.89
CA ARG A 71 28.84 -14.07 6.68
C ARG A 71 28.26 -14.65 5.39
N GLN A 72 27.93 -15.94 5.36
CA GLN A 72 27.28 -16.57 4.20
C GLN A 72 25.86 -16.03 4.01
N GLN A 73 25.08 -15.89 5.09
CA GLN A 73 23.74 -15.29 5.05
C GLN A 73 23.78 -13.84 4.59
N ASP A 74 24.72 -13.04 5.08
CA ASP A 74 24.90 -11.64 4.66
C ASP A 74 25.22 -11.55 3.16
N LYS A 75 26.11 -12.41 2.65
CA LYS A 75 26.43 -12.46 1.21
C LYS A 75 25.20 -12.87 0.38
N ALA A 76 24.42 -13.85 0.84
CA ALA A 76 23.20 -14.27 0.15
C ALA A 76 22.15 -13.15 0.12
N LEU A 77 21.95 -12.44 1.23
CA LEU A 77 21.06 -11.28 1.30
C LEU A 77 21.52 -10.14 0.39
N GLN A 78 22.82 -9.84 0.34
CA GLN A 78 23.37 -8.84 -0.58
C GLN A 78 23.14 -9.23 -2.05
N GLN A 79 23.31 -10.51 -2.41
CA GLN A 79 23.03 -10.98 -3.77
C GLN A 79 21.54 -10.85 -4.11
N GLN A 80 20.63 -11.22 -3.20
CA GLN A 80 19.18 -11.04 -3.40
C GLN A 80 18.82 -9.57 -3.56
N GLN A 81 19.41 -8.68 -2.75
CA GLN A 81 19.19 -7.23 -2.88
C GLN A 81 19.68 -6.71 -4.23
N GLN A 82 20.85 -7.13 -4.70
CA GLN A 82 21.37 -6.76 -6.02
C GLN A 82 20.48 -7.28 -7.16
N GLN A 83 19.97 -8.51 -7.05
CA GLN A 83 19.03 -9.08 -8.03
C GLN A 83 17.72 -8.27 -8.09
N LEU A 84 17.16 -7.90 -6.93
CA LEU A 84 15.97 -7.06 -6.86
C LEU A 84 16.22 -5.68 -7.48
N GLN A 85 17.37 -5.05 -7.20
CA GLN A 85 17.74 -3.78 -7.84
C GLN A 85 17.84 -3.91 -9.37
N GLN A 86 18.45 -4.99 -9.88
CA GLN A 86 18.51 -5.24 -11.32
C GLN A 86 17.13 -5.48 -11.94
N GLN A 87 16.22 -6.17 -11.23
CA GLN A 87 14.84 -6.34 -11.68
C GLN A 87 14.08 -5.02 -11.72
N LEU A 88 14.22 -4.18 -10.69
CA LEU A 88 13.61 -2.84 -10.67
C LEU A 88 14.09 -1.98 -11.84
N LEU A 89 15.40 -1.95 -12.12
CA LEU A 89 15.94 -1.25 -13.28
C LEU A 89 15.40 -1.78 -14.62
N ARG A 90 15.15 -3.10 -14.73
CA ARG A 90 14.52 -3.68 -15.92
C ARG A 90 13.05 -3.26 -16.03
N PHE A 91 12.31 -3.22 -14.93
CA PHE A 91 10.92 -2.75 -14.90
C PHE A 91 10.83 -1.27 -15.25
N GLU A 92 11.69 -0.42 -14.71
CA GLU A 92 11.74 1.00 -15.05
C GLU A 92 12.01 1.23 -16.54
N LYS A 93 12.99 0.51 -17.12
CA LYS A 93 13.27 0.55 -18.56
C LYS A 93 12.09 0.05 -19.39
N PHE A 94 11.42 -1.01 -18.93
CA PHE A 94 10.21 -1.52 -19.60
C PHE A 94 9.08 -0.50 -19.58
N ILE A 95 8.85 0.16 -18.44
CA ILE A 95 7.84 1.21 -18.31
C ILE A 95 8.19 2.38 -19.23
N ALA A 96 9.43 2.88 -19.19
CA ALA A 96 9.87 3.99 -20.04
C ALA A 96 9.66 3.68 -21.54
N THR A 97 10.14 2.52 -22.01
CA THR A 97 9.95 2.10 -23.42
C THR A 97 8.48 1.87 -23.78
N ASN A 98 7.65 1.39 -22.86
CA ASN A 98 6.22 1.24 -23.09
C ASN A 98 5.50 2.60 -23.17
N THR A 99 5.84 3.53 -22.28
CA THR A 99 5.31 4.91 -22.31
C THR A 99 5.71 5.64 -23.59
N GLU A 100 6.94 5.43 -24.08
CA GLU A 100 7.39 5.99 -25.35
C GLU A 100 6.63 5.39 -26.54
N LYS A 101 6.45 4.05 -26.58
CA LYS A 101 5.68 3.37 -27.62
C LYS A 101 4.22 3.82 -27.65
N THR A 102 3.58 3.95 -26.49
CA THR A 102 2.19 4.41 -26.39
C THR A 102 2.06 5.87 -26.81
N LEU A 103 3.00 6.73 -26.42
CA LEU A 103 3.05 8.12 -26.86
C LEU A 103 3.24 8.22 -28.38
N TRP A 104 4.14 7.43 -28.96
CA TRP A 104 4.36 7.40 -30.41
C TRP A 104 3.14 6.88 -31.18
N ALA A 105 2.49 5.83 -30.68
CA ALA A 105 1.24 5.32 -31.25
C ALA A 105 0.12 6.37 -31.19
N ASN A 106 0.01 7.09 -30.07
CA ASN A 106 -0.97 8.17 -29.90
C ASN A 106 -0.68 9.35 -30.82
N GLN A 107 0.59 9.74 -30.98
CA GLN A 107 0.99 10.79 -31.94
C GLN A 107 0.67 10.39 -33.37
N ARG A 108 0.96 9.14 -33.76
CA ARG A 108 0.62 8.62 -35.10
C ARG A 108 -0.89 8.62 -35.34
N ALA A 109 -1.68 8.14 -34.37
CA ALA A 109 -3.13 8.17 -34.45
C ALA A 109 -3.68 9.60 -34.52
N ALA A 110 -3.08 10.56 -33.81
CA ALA A 110 -3.45 11.97 -33.89
C ALA A 110 -3.12 12.57 -35.27
N ALA A 111 -1.93 12.29 -35.81
CA ALA A 111 -1.54 12.72 -37.15
C ALA A 111 -2.47 12.14 -38.23
N GLU A 112 -2.81 10.84 -38.15
CA GLU A 112 -3.75 10.20 -39.07
C GLU A 112 -5.13 10.86 -39.01
N LYS A 113 -5.66 11.15 -37.80
CA LYS A 113 -6.91 11.90 -37.64
C LYS A 113 -6.86 13.28 -38.27
N GLU A 114 -5.78 14.03 -38.10
CA GLU A 114 -5.60 15.34 -38.73
C GLU A 114 -5.55 15.23 -40.26
N THR A 115 -4.88 14.21 -40.82
CA THR A 115 -4.90 13.98 -42.28
C THR A 115 -6.28 13.59 -42.80
N LEU A 116 -7.03 12.79 -42.05
CA LEU A 116 -8.41 12.44 -42.40
C LEU A 116 -9.32 13.67 -42.38
N LYS A 117 -9.21 14.54 -41.38
CA LYS A 117 -9.95 15.82 -41.36
C LYS A 117 -9.65 16.68 -42.57
N LYS A 118 -8.37 16.82 -42.95
CA LYS A 118 -7.97 17.58 -44.15
C LYS A 118 -8.59 16.99 -45.43
N LYS A 119 -8.49 15.67 -45.60
CA LYS A 119 -9.13 14.97 -46.73
C LYS A 119 -10.65 15.11 -46.73
N GLU A 120 -11.28 15.06 -45.56
CA GLU A 120 -12.74 15.24 -45.44
C GLU A 120 -13.15 16.67 -45.82
N THR A 121 -12.38 17.69 -45.42
CA THR A 121 -12.64 19.07 -45.86
C THR A 121 -12.43 19.25 -47.37
N GLU A 122 -11.44 18.59 -47.94
CA GLU A 122 -11.19 18.60 -49.38
C GLU A 122 -12.29 17.89 -50.16
N LEU A 123 -12.74 16.71 -49.70
CA LEU A 123 -13.89 16.00 -50.28
C LEU A 123 -15.16 16.85 -50.21
N LYS A 124 -15.39 17.55 -49.09
CA LYS A 124 -16.53 18.50 -48.99
C LYS A 124 -16.40 19.65 -49.98
N ARG A 125 -15.20 20.17 -50.23
CA ARG A 125 -14.96 21.20 -51.25
C ARG A 125 -15.22 20.66 -52.66
N LEU A 126 -14.63 19.52 -53.01
CA LEU A 126 -14.78 18.89 -54.33
C LEU A 126 -16.24 18.51 -54.60
N ASN A 127 -16.97 17.99 -53.61
CA ASN A 127 -18.40 17.70 -53.77
C ASN A 127 -19.22 18.97 -54.06
N ARG A 128 -18.90 20.11 -53.44
CA ARG A 128 -19.57 21.39 -53.75
C ARG A 128 -19.25 21.84 -55.18
N GLU A 129 -18.00 21.70 -55.60
CA GLU A 129 -17.58 22.04 -56.98
C GLU A 129 -18.27 21.15 -58.02
N LEU A 130 -18.37 19.86 -57.74
CA LEU A 130 -19.06 18.89 -58.59
C LEU A 130 -20.55 19.22 -58.69
N GLN A 131 -21.22 19.50 -57.57
CA GLN A 131 -22.63 19.94 -57.56
C GLN A 131 -22.85 21.22 -58.37
N LEU A 132 -21.93 22.19 -58.27
CA LEU A 132 -21.99 23.40 -59.08
C LEU A 132 -21.83 23.11 -60.58
N GLN A 133 -20.90 22.22 -60.95
CA GLN A 133 -20.71 21.81 -62.34
C GLN A 133 -21.91 21.04 -62.89
N GLU A 134 -22.51 20.14 -62.10
CA GLU A 134 -23.74 19.42 -62.47
C GLU A 134 -24.90 20.38 -62.74
N LEU A 135 -25.09 21.40 -61.89
CA LEU A 135 -26.10 22.44 -62.11
C LEU A 135 -25.80 23.27 -63.37
N LEU A 136 -24.54 23.57 -63.65
CA LEU A 136 -24.13 24.32 -64.84
C LEU A 136 -24.36 23.49 -66.12
N LEU A 137 -24.05 22.20 -66.09
CA LEU A 137 -24.35 21.25 -67.17
C LEU A 137 -25.85 21.12 -67.40
N GLN A 138 -26.66 20.98 -66.33
CA GLN A 138 -28.11 20.96 -66.45
C GLN A 138 -28.65 22.26 -67.07
N GLN A 139 -28.11 23.42 -66.66
CA GLN A 139 -28.48 24.71 -67.25
C GLN A 139 -28.11 24.78 -68.74
N GLN A 140 -26.91 24.33 -69.12
CA GLN A 140 -26.50 24.29 -70.53
C GLN A 140 -27.34 23.32 -71.35
N GLN A 141 -27.67 22.14 -70.81
CA GLN A 141 -28.59 21.20 -71.46
C GLN A 141 -29.98 21.80 -71.64
N GLN A 142 -30.51 22.51 -70.64
CA GLN A 142 -31.77 23.23 -70.77
C GLN A 142 -31.68 24.32 -71.83
N GLN A 143 -30.61 25.12 -71.86
CA GLN A 143 -30.40 26.13 -72.90
C GLN A 143 -30.29 25.52 -74.30
N LEU A 144 -29.62 24.38 -74.45
CA LEU A 144 -29.55 23.66 -75.72
C LEU A 144 -30.91 23.07 -76.11
N ALA A 145 -31.69 22.55 -75.17
CA ALA A 145 -33.05 22.07 -75.42
C ALA A 145 -33.99 23.22 -75.84
N ASP A 146 -33.86 24.39 -75.19
CA ASP A 146 -34.61 25.60 -75.54
C ASP A 146 -34.21 26.12 -76.94
N CYS A 147 -32.91 26.12 -77.26
CA CYS A 147 -32.39 26.47 -78.59
C CYS A 147 -32.62 25.40 -79.66
N SER A 148 -32.96 24.17 -79.27
CA SER A 148 -33.24 23.05 -80.18
C SER A 148 -34.64 23.12 -80.78
N ASN A 149 -35.43 24.17 -80.52
CA ASN A 149 -36.63 24.43 -81.31
C ASN A 149 -36.21 24.73 -82.76
N PRO A 150 -36.42 23.81 -83.73
CA PRO A 150 -36.03 24.05 -85.12
C PRO A 150 -36.78 25.24 -85.72
N GLN A 151 -37.93 25.62 -85.13
CA GLN A 151 -38.71 26.80 -85.53
C GLN A 151 -38.05 28.13 -85.16
N GLU A 152 -37.38 28.27 -84.01
CA GLU A 152 -36.75 29.54 -83.62
C GLU A 152 -35.45 29.80 -84.39
N LEU A 153 -34.69 28.73 -84.69
CA LEU A 153 -33.47 28.81 -85.50
C LEU A 153 -33.79 29.11 -86.98
N LEU A 154 -34.88 28.55 -87.52
CA LEU A 154 -35.43 28.92 -88.83
C LEU A 154 -35.99 30.35 -88.85
N PHE A 155 -36.66 30.78 -87.77
CA PHE A 155 -37.22 32.14 -87.68
C PHE A 155 -36.14 33.21 -87.52
N ALA A 156 -35.08 32.95 -86.75
CA ALA A 156 -33.93 33.84 -86.62
C ALA A 156 -33.09 33.91 -87.91
N ALA A 157 -32.91 32.79 -88.62
CA ALA A 157 -32.26 32.76 -89.93
C ALA A 157 -33.10 33.48 -91.02
N ALA A 158 -34.43 33.33 -90.99
CA ALA A 158 -35.34 34.06 -91.86
C ALA A 158 -35.37 35.57 -91.53
N ALA A 159 -35.34 35.95 -90.25
CA ALA A 159 -35.25 37.34 -89.82
C ALA A 159 -33.92 38.00 -90.20
N ALA A 160 -32.80 37.27 -90.13
CA ALA A 160 -31.48 37.75 -90.57
C ALA A 160 -31.38 37.96 -92.10
N GLN A 161 -32.07 37.12 -92.89
CA GLN A 161 -32.21 37.32 -94.34
C GLN A 161 -33.09 38.54 -94.68
N GLN A 162 -34.14 38.79 -93.90
CA GLN A 162 -35.03 39.96 -94.09
C GLN A 162 -34.36 41.28 -93.69
N SER A 163 -33.56 41.30 -92.61
CA SER A 163 -32.80 42.50 -92.21
C SER A 163 -31.69 42.86 -93.20
N SER A 164 -31.15 41.89 -93.95
CA SER A 164 -30.14 42.14 -94.99
C SER A 164 -30.76 42.74 -96.27
N SER A 165 -32.06 42.50 -96.54
CA SER A 165 -32.79 43.13 -97.67
C SER A 165 -33.29 44.55 -97.36
N LEU A 166 -33.48 44.89 -96.09
CA LEU A 166 -33.96 46.22 -95.68
C LEU A 166 -32.86 47.31 -95.72
N LEU A 167 -31.58 46.92 -95.71
CA LEU A 167 -30.45 47.86 -95.81
C LEU A 167 -30.11 48.31 -97.25
N GLN A 168 -30.73 47.72 -98.28
CA GLN A 168 -30.43 48.04 -99.69
C GLN A 168 -31.46 48.94 -100.39
N GLN A 169 -32.55 49.34 -99.74
CA GLN A 169 -33.55 50.22 -100.36
C GLN A 169 -33.84 51.40 -99.45
N SER A 170 -32.99 52.42 -99.50
CA SER A 170 -33.33 53.75 -99.02
C SER A 170 -33.99 54.53 -100.16
N GLY A 171 -35.32 54.69 -100.15
CA GLY A 171 -35.93 55.54 -101.18
C GLY A 171 -37.43 55.77 -101.15
N SER A 172 -38.23 55.23 -100.22
CA SER A 172 -39.69 55.46 -100.26
C SER A 172 -40.33 55.78 -98.90
N PRO A 173 -41.29 56.72 -98.84
CA PRO A 173 -41.98 57.12 -97.60
C PRO A 173 -42.87 56.01 -96.99
N GLN A 174 -43.15 54.93 -97.72
CA GLN A 174 -43.84 53.74 -97.18
C GLN A 174 -42.93 52.87 -96.28
N GLN A 175 -41.61 52.93 -96.44
CA GLN A 175 -40.67 52.17 -95.59
C GLN A 175 -40.51 52.76 -94.18
N GLN A 176 -40.79 54.06 -93.99
CA GLN A 176 -40.75 54.70 -92.66
C GLN A 176 -41.81 54.14 -91.71
N ASN A 177 -42.96 53.68 -92.22
CA ASN A 177 -43.97 53.02 -91.38
C ASN A 177 -43.59 51.58 -91.01
N VAL A 178 -42.84 50.88 -91.88
CA VAL A 178 -42.33 49.53 -91.60
C VAL A 178 -41.26 49.58 -90.52
N THR A 179 -40.31 50.52 -90.61
CA THR A 179 -39.27 50.72 -89.59
C THR A 179 -39.84 51.15 -88.25
N LEU A 180 -40.89 51.97 -88.24
CA LEU A 180 -41.57 52.38 -87.00
C LEU A 180 -42.29 51.19 -86.33
N MET A 181 -42.88 50.29 -87.12
CA MET A 181 -43.47 49.05 -86.61
C MET A 181 -42.43 48.08 -86.04
N GLU A 182 -41.28 47.96 -86.68
CA GLU A 182 -40.16 47.16 -86.16
C GLU A 182 -39.59 47.73 -84.87
N LEU A 183 -39.44 49.07 -84.79
CA LEU A 183 -39.05 49.78 -83.58
C LEU A 183 -40.03 49.52 -82.43
N LEU A 184 -41.33 49.52 -82.71
CA LEU A 184 -42.37 49.24 -81.71
C LEU A 184 -42.33 47.78 -81.22
N LYS A 185 -42.16 46.82 -82.14
CA LYS A 185 -41.97 45.39 -81.79
C LYS A 185 -40.72 45.18 -80.95
N ARG A 186 -39.62 45.85 -81.29
CA ARG A 186 -38.37 45.81 -80.52
C ARG A 186 -38.53 46.44 -79.14
N ALA A 187 -39.22 47.58 -79.05
CA ALA A 187 -39.50 48.24 -77.77
C ALA A 187 -40.35 47.34 -76.85
N PHE A 188 -41.37 46.68 -77.40
CA PHE A 188 -42.18 45.70 -76.67
C PHE A 188 -41.35 44.50 -76.17
N LEU A 189 -40.50 43.93 -77.04
CA LEU A 189 -39.62 42.81 -76.68
C LEU A 189 -38.62 43.23 -75.59
N LEU A 190 -38.02 44.42 -75.71
CA LEU A 190 -37.12 44.98 -74.69
C LEU A 190 -37.84 45.17 -73.35
N GLN A 191 -39.09 45.65 -73.36
CA GLN A 191 -39.90 45.79 -72.15
C GLN A 191 -40.20 44.42 -71.51
N GLN A 192 -40.55 43.41 -72.32
CA GLN A 192 -40.79 42.04 -71.86
C GLN A 192 -39.51 41.43 -71.26
N LEU A 193 -38.37 41.61 -71.91
CA LEU A 193 -37.06 41.12 -71.45
C LEU A 193 -36.64 41.83 -70.16
N GLN A 194 -36.86 43.15 -70.05
CA GLN A 194 -36.64 43.90 -68.82
C GLN A 194 -37.51 43.39 -67.67
N GLN A 195 -38.78 43.06 -67.93
CA GLN A 195 -39.66 42.45 -66.93
C GLN A 195 -39.15 41.06 -66.51
N GLN A 196 -38.71 40.23 -67.45
CA GLN A 196 -38.15 38.92 -67.14
C GLN A 196 -36.85 39.02 -66.33
N LEU A 197 -35.94 39.93 -66.68
CA LEU A 197 -34.72 40.19 -65.92
C LEU A 197 -35.05 40.63 -64.50
N ARG A 198 -35.98 41.59 -64.32
CA ARG A 198 -36.43 42.00 -62.98
C ARG A 198 -37.02 40.84 -62.18
N LYS A 199 -37.81 39.96 -62.80
CA LYS A 199 -38.33 38.74 -62.16
C LYS A 199 -37.19 37.79 -61.75
N LYS A 200 -36.20 37.56 -62.63
CA LYS A 200 -35.02 36.73 -62.33
C LYS A 200 -34.17 37.33 -61.21
N THR A 201 -33.92 38.64 -61.22
CA THR A 201 -33.21 39.35 -60.15
C THR A 201 -33.93 39.24 -58.81
N ARG A 202 -35.26 39.43 -58.78
CA ARG A 202 -36.05 39.25 -57.55
C ARG A 202 -36.00 37.81 -57.02
N LYS A 203 -36.10 36.81 -57.89
CA LYS A 203 -35.96 35.40 -57.50
C LYS A 203 -34.57 35.09 -56.95
N SER A 204 -33.52 35.58 -57.61
CA SER A 204 -32.14 35.42 -57.15
C SER A 204 -31.88 36.14 -55.82
N GLN A 205 -32.48 37.32 -55.61
CA GLN A 205 -32.43 38.03 -54.34
C GLN A 205 -33.14 37.25 -53.22
N SER A 206 -34.35 36.74 -53.46
CA SER A 206 -35.08 35.88 -52.50
C SER A 206 -34.26 34.66 -52.10
N ALA A 207 -33.69 33.94 -53.08
CA ALA A 207 -32.85 32.77 -52.81
C ALA A 207 -31.58 33.13 -52.03
N ALA A 208 -30.97 34.29 -52.31
CA ALA A 208 -29.81 34.76 -51.55
C ALA A 208 -30.18 35.14 -50.11
N ASP A 209 -31.36 35.72 -49.89
CA ASP A 209 -31.86 36.06 -48.55
C ASP A 209 -32.24 34.81 -47.75
N GLU A 210 -32.82 33.80 -48.38
CA GLU A 210 -33.08 32.47 -47.81
C GLU A 210 -31.77 31.81 -47.34
N LEU A 211 -30.75 31.75 -48.20
CA LEU A 211 -29.43 31.21 -47.83
C LEU A 211 -28.77 31.99 -46.68
N ARG A 212 -28.91 33.32 -46.65
CA ARG A 212 -28.41 34.14 -45.53
C ARG A 212 -29.15 33.79 -44.24
N ALA A 213 -30.47 33.60 -44.29
CA ALA A 213 -31.28 33.22 -43.15
C ALA A 213 -30.89 31.82 -42.63
N GLU A 214 -30.70 30.84 -43.52
CA GLU A 214 -30.24 29.50 -43.17
C GLU A 214 -28.84 29.51 -42.52
N LEU A 215 -27.90 30.28 -43.07
CA LEU A 215 -26.57 30.42 -42.49
C LEU A 215 -26.61 31.06 -41.09
N GLN A 216 -27.45 32.08 -40.89
CA GLN A 216 -27.65 32.68 -39.58
C GLN A 216 -28.30 31.71 -38.59
N ALA A 217 -29.29 30.93 -39.03
CA ALA A 217 -29.92 29.89 -38.21
C ALA A 217 -28.90 28.81 -37.80
N HIS A 218 -28.07 28.34 -38.73
CA HIS A 218 -27.00 27.40 -38.44
C HIS A 218 -25.96 27.96 -37.45
N ARG A 219 -25.56 29.22 -37.58
CA ARG A 219 -24.64 29.88 -36.63
C ARG A 219 -25.24 29.92 -35.22
N ARG A 220 -26.48 30.37 -35.08
CA ARG A 220 -27.20 30.37 -33.80
C ARG A 220 -27.32 28.96 -33.19
N ALA A 221 -27.59 27.95 -34.02
CA ALA A 221 -27.66 26.56 -33.56
C ALA A 221 -26.30 26.04 -33.07
N LEU A 222 -25.18 26.42 -33.70
CA LEU A 222 -23.84 26.08 -33.25
C LEU A 222 -23.43 26.81 -31.96
N GLU A 223 -23.77 28.09 -31.84
CA GLU A 223 -23.59 28.88 -30.62
C GLU A 223 -24.36 28.25 -29.45
N ALA A 224 -25.64 27.89 -29.67
CA ALA A 224 -26.46 27.20 -28.67
C ALA A 224 -25.85 25.86 -28.24
N LYS A 225 -25.37 25.05 -29.18
CA LYS A 225 -24.68 23.78 -28.89
C LYS A 225 -23.40 24.01 -28.09
N THR A 226 -22.65 25.06 -28.41
CA THR A 226 -21.40 25.41 -27.70
C THR A 226 -21.70 25.77 -26.24
N VAL A 227 -22.74 26.59 -26.02
CA VAL A 227 -23.21 26.94 -24.67
C VAL A 227 -23.70 25.70 -23.92
N GLU A 228 -24.43 24.80 -24.57
CA GLU A 228 -24.88 23.54 -23.96
C GLU A 228 -23.70 22.66 -23.54
N THR A 229 -22.69 22.49 -24.41
CA THR A 229 -21.49 21.71 -24.07
C THR A 229 -20.67 22.35 -22.95
N ASN A 230 -20.58 23.69 -22.91
CA ASN A 230 -19.91 24.40 -21.83
C ASN A 230 -20.64 24.23 -20.50
N ASN A 231 -21.98 24.28 -20.51
CA ASN A 231 -22.78 24.02 -19.31
C ASN A 231 -22.62 22.58 -18.82
N ARG A 232 -22.52 21.59 -19.73
CA ARG A 232 -22.22 20.20 -19.36
C ARG A 232 -20.82 20.07 -18.77
N LEU A 233 -19.82 20.73 -19.37
CA LEU A 233 -18.45 20.77 -18.84
C LEU A 233 -18.41 21.36 -17.43
N ALA A 234 -19.09 22.49 -17.21
CA ALA A 234 -19.18 23.14 -15.90
C ALA A 234 -19.85 22.22 -14.85
N ARG A 235 -20.90 21.48 -15.21
CA ARG A 235 -21.52 20.47 -14.32
C ARG A 235 -20.55 19.34 -13.98
N CYS A 236 -19.81 18.83 -14.96
CA CYS A 236 -18.80 17.80 -14.72
C CYS A 236 -17.68 18.32 -13.81
N GLN A 237 -17.24 19.57 -13.98
CA GLN A 237 -16.26 20.22 -13.10
C GLN A 237 -16.78 20.35 -11.66
N GLN A 238 -18.01 20.82 -11.48
CA GLN A 238 -18.64 20.89 -10.16
C GLN A 238 -18.76 19.51 -9.49
N GLN A 239 -19.09 18.47 -10.25
CA GLN A 239 -19.14 17.09 -9.72
C GLN A 239 -17.76 16.59 -9.29
N LEU A 240 -16.70 16.89 -10.06
CA LEU A 240 -15.33 16.56 -9.69
C LEU A 240 -14.87 17.32 -8.45
N GLU A 241 -15.12 18.63 -8.39
CA GLU A 241 -14.82 19.48 -7.25
C GLU A 241 -15.58 19.07 -5.98
N ALA A 242 -16.80 18.54 -6.12
CA ALA A 242 -17.58 18.00 -5.00
C ALA A 242 -17.09 16.62 -4.54
N ALA A 243 -16.64 15.76 -5.46
CA ALA A 243 -16.16 14.42 -5.14
C ALA A 243 -14.77 14.42 -4.49
N TRP A 244 -13.89 15.34 -4.88
CA TRP A 244 -12.52 15.43 -4.36
C TRP A 244 -12.43 15.59 -2.82
N PRO A 245 -13.12 16.54 -2.16
CA PRO A 245 -13.07 16.67 -0.70
C PRO A 245 -13.72 15.48 0.01
N GLN A 246 -14.71 14.81 -0.61
CA GLN A 246 -15.28 13.58 -0.05
C GLN A 246 -14.27 12.44 -0.04
N GLN A 247 -13.49 12.29 -1.13
CA GLN A 247 -12.40 11.33 -1.21
C GLN A 247 -11.31 11.63 -0.17
N GLN A 248 -10.91 12.90 -0.03
CA GLN A 248 -9.95 13.31 0.98
C GLN A 248 -10.44 12.98 2.40
N LYS A 249 -11.69 13.32 2.72
CA LYS A 249 -12.28 12.99 4.03
C LYS A 249 -12.32 11.49 4.29
N GLN A 250 -12.63 10.68 3.28
CA GLN A 250 -12.58 9.22 3.41
C GLN A 250 -11.16 8.71 3.60
N GLN A 251 -10.17 9.31 2.92
CA GLN A 251 -8.77 8.96 3.09
C GLN A 251 -8.26 9.33 4.49
N GLU A 252 -8.54 10.54 4.97
CA GLU A 252 -8.21 10.96 6.34
C GLU A 252 -8.86 10.03 7.38
N SER A 253 -10.14 9.66 7.18
CA SER A 253 -10.81 8.69 8.06
C SER A 253 -10.13 7.32 8.04
N ARG A 254 -9.69 6.83 6.87
CA ARG A 254 -8.94 5.57 6.75
C ARG A 254 -7.58 5.66 7.43
N GLU A 255 -6.87 6.76 7.26
CA GLU A 255 -5.58 7.00 7.89
C GLU A 255 -5.72 7.09 9.42
N GLN A 256 -6.75 7.76 9.94
CA GLN A 256 -7.06 7.79 11.36
C GLN A 256 -7.38 6.39 11.91
N GLN A 257 -8.15 5.58 11.17
CA GLN A 257 -8.42 4.18 11.51
C GLN A 257 -7.13 3.36 11.54
N LEU A 258 -6.28 3.45 10.51
CA LEU A 258 -4.99 2.76 10.46
C LEU A 258 -4.06 3.19 11.60
N GLN A 259 -4.02 4.48 11.94
CA GLN A 259 -3.25 4.98 13.08
C GLN A 259 -3.80 4.42 14.40
N SER A 260 -5.12 4.34 14.57
CA SER A 260 -5.74 3.75 15.76
C SER A 260 -5.40 2.26 15.89
N LEU A 261 -5.50 1.50 14.79
CA LEU A 261 -5.13 0.08 14.73
C LEU A 261 -3.65 -0.11 15.03
N ALA A 262 -2.77 0.69 14.42
CA ALA A 262 -1.33 0.65 14.70
C ALA A 262 -1.01 0.94 16.18
N ARG A 263 -1.70 1.90 16.81
CA ARG A 263 -1.54 2.18 18.25
C ARG A 263 -1.97 1.00 19.11
N THR A 264 -3.13 0.40 18.82
CA THR A 264 -3.60 -0.80 19.57
C THR A 264 -2.68 -2.01 19.36
N ALA A 265 -2.24 -2.26 18.12
CA ALA A 265 -1.27 -3.32 17.82
C ALA A 265 0.07 -3.11 18.54
N ALA A 266 0.56 -1.87 18.61
CA ALA A 266 1.77 -1.54 19.35
C ALA A 266 1.60 -1.73 20.87
N GLN A 267 0.43 -1.40 21.44
CA GLN A 267 0.12 -1.68 22.85
C GLN A 267 0.09 -3.18 23.13
N ILE A 268 -0.58 -3.96 22.27
CA ILE A 268 -0.61 -5.42 22.36
C ILE A 268 0.83 -5.95 22.32
N ALA A 269 1.64 -5.55 21.33
CA ALA A 269 3.03 -5.99 21.23
C ALA A 269 3.86 -5.72 22.49
N LYS A 270 3.69 -4.55 23.14
CA LYS A 270 4.34 -4.24 24.42
C LYS A 270 3.91 -5.21 25.53
N VAL A 271 2.62 -5.52 25.61
CA VAL A 271 2.11 -6.52 26.57
C VAL A 271 2.70 -7.90 26.29
N LEU A 272 2.71 -8.34 25.02
CA LEU A 272 3.27 -9.65 24.65
C LEU A 272 4.75 -9.77 25.09
N LEU A 273 5.56 -8.75 24.82
CA LEU A 273 6.97 -8.71 25.21
C LEU A 273 7.16 -8.67 26.73
N ALA A 274 6.32 -7.94 27.46
CA ALA A 274 6.38 -7.89 28.92
C ALA A 274 6.06 -9.25 29.54
N VAL A 275 5.00 -9.92 29.08
CA VAL A 275 4.63 -11.27 29.52
C VAL A 275 5.76 -12.26 29.24
N GLU A 276 6.33 -12.23 28.03
CA GLU A 276 7.43 -13.12 27.68
C GLU A 276 8.68 -12.86 28.55
N SER A 277 9.01 -11.60 28.81
CA SER A 277 10.11 -11.23 29.70
C SER A 277 9.88 -11.73 31.14
N MET A 278 8.67 -11.57 31.67
CA MET A 278 8.31 -12.09 33.00
C MET A 278 8.41 -13.61 33.06
N TYR A 279 7.90 -14.32 32.05
CA TYR A 279 8.01 -15.77 31.97
C TYR A 279 9.47 -16.22 31.94
N ARG A 280 10.32 -15.60 31.09
CA ARG A 280 11.75 -15.92 31.02
C ARG A 280 12.44 -15.72 32.37
N ARG A 281 12.11 -14.67 33.12
CA ARG A 281 12.64 -14.45 34.48
C ARG A 281 12.19 -15.52 35.47
N CYS A 282 10.91 -15.92 35.42
CA CYS A 282 10.38 -17.00 36.28
C CYS A 282 11.09 -18.33 35.97
N ALA A 283 11.21 -18.67 34.68
CA ALA A 283 11.87 -19.89 34.23
C ALA A 283 13.37 -19.92 34.56
N ALA A 284 14.08 -18.79 34.44
CA ALA A 284 15.50 -18.69 34.76
C ALA A 284 15.79 -18.75 36.27
N SER A 285 14.93 -18.14 37.09
CA SER A 285 15.19 -18.01 38.54
C SER A 285 15.14 -19.35 39.28
N ARG A 286 14.31 -20.31 38.84
CA ARG A 286 14.20 -21.63 39.49
C ARG A 286 13.84 -22.74 38.47
N PRO A 287 14.83 -23.37 37.83
CA PRO A 287 14.58 -24.45 36.86
C PRO A 287 13.97 -25.72 37.48
N ALA A 288 13.96 -25.84 38.81
CA ALA A 288 13.44 -27.00 39.54
C ALA A 288 11.91 -26.99 39.76
N LEU A 289 11.22 -25.89 39.45
CA LEU A 289 9.75 -25.81 39.50
C LEU A 289 9.19 -26.52 38.26
N GLN A 290 8.84 -27.81 38.41
CA GLN A 290 8.47 -28.66 37.28
C GLN A 290 7.05 -28.44 36.74
N HIS A 291 6.10 -27.98 37.58
CA HIS A 291 4.68 -27.89 37.20
C HIS A 291 4.43 -26.79 36.15
N GLY A 292 4.98 -25.59 36.35
CA GLY A 292 4.88 -24.50 35.37
C GLY A 292 5.55 -24.80 34.02
N ARG A 293 6.63 -25.59 34.03
CA ARG A 293 7.36 -25.98 32.80
C ARG A 293 6.68 -27.10 32.03
N ALA A 294 6.10 -28.08 32.73
CA ALA A 294 5.38 -29.19 32.11
C ALA A 294 4.07 -28.70 31.46
N ALA A 295 3.29 -27.87 32.15
CA ALA A 295 2.09 -27.24 31.61
C ALA A 295 2.41 -26.40 30.36
N TRP A 296 3.49 -25.62 30.38
CA TRP A 296 3.94 -24.84 29.23
C TRP A 296 4.38 -25.70 28.03
N LEU A 297 5.12 -26.79 28.28
CA LEU A 297 5.54 -27.70 27.21
C LEU A 297 4.35 -28.41 26.55
N GLN A 298 3.32 -28.75 27.32
CA GLN A 298 2.10 -29.35 26.80
C GLN A 298 1.32 -28.35 25.93
N GLN A 299 1.13 -27.13 26.42
CA GLN A 299 0.41 -26.08 25.69
C GLN A 299 1.16 -25.61 24.44
N LYS A 300 2.51 -25.62 24.46
CA LYS A 300 3.34 -25.36 23.28
C LYS A 300 3.19 -26.45 22.22
N ARG A 301 3.00 -27.70 22.61
CA ARG A 301 2.74 -28.81 21.68
C ARG A 301 1.34 -28.72 21.08
N GLU A 302 0.33 -28.35 21.88
CA GLU A 302 -1.03 -28.13 21.40
C GLU A 302 -1.08 -26.96 20.40
N ALA A 303 -0.42 -25.84 20.69
CA ALA A 303 -0.33 -24.71 19.77
C ALA A 303 0.46 -25.02 18.48
N ALA A 304 1.44 -25.93 18.52
CA ALA A 304 2.14 -26.41 17.33
C ALA A 304 1.28 -27.37 16.50
N ALA A 305 0.49 -28.22 17.15
CA ALA A 305 -0.44 -29.14 16.47
C ALA A 305 -1.56 -28.39 15.74
N GLU A 306 -2.07 -27.29 16.31
CA GLU A 306 -3.02 -26.40 15.63
C GLU A 306 -2.42 -25.72 14.37
N MET A 307 -1.11 -25.46 14.36
CA MET A 307 -0.42 -24.85 13.20
C MET A 307 -0.20 -25.81 12.02
N GLU A 308 -0.09 -27.12 12.27
CA GLU A 308 0.07 -28.13 11.22
C GLU A 308 -1.27 -28.59 10.62
N GLY A 309 -2.38 -28.45 11.36
CA GLY A 309 -3.71 -28.90 10.95
C GLY A 309 -4.35 -28.10 9.80
N GLU A 310 -4.09 -26.79 9.69
CA GLU A 310 -4.70 -25.96 8.63
C GLU A 310 -3.92 -25.98 7.30
N GLY A 311 -2.65 -26.40 7.30
CA GLY A 311 -1.81 -26.48 6.10
C GLY A 311 -1.99 -27.76 5.27
N SER A 312 -2.51 -28.84 5.87
CA SER A 312 -2.56 -30.17 5.23
C SER A 312 -3.87 -30.44 4.46
N ALA A 313 -4.96 -29.74 4.77
CA ALA A 313 -6.25 -29.94 4.11
C ALA A 313 -6.32 -29.41 2.66
N ALA A 314 -5.37 -28.56 2.23
CA ALA A 314 -5.36 -27.99 0.88
C ALA A 314 -4.61 -28.84 -0.17
N ALA A 315 -3.88 -29.89 0.23
CA ALA A 315 -3.01 -30.66 -0.67
C ALA A 315 -3.57 -32.03 -1.12
N ALA A 316 -4.74 -32.44 -0.62
CA ALA A 316 -5.29 -33.79 -0.84
C ALA A 316 -6.46 -33.87 -1.85
N GLY A 317 -6.58 -32.92 -2.78
CA GLY A 317 -7.66 -32.89 -3.77
C GLY A 317 -7.17 -32.46 -5.15
N GLY A 318 -6.42 -33.32 -5.84
CA GLY A 318 -5.83 -32.97 -7.14
C GLY A 318 -5.41 -34.17 -7.97
N GLY A 319 -6.29 -35.17 -8.09
CA GLY A 319 -6.05 -36.34 -8.94
C GLY A 319 -7.29 -36.72 -9.73
N SER A 320 -7.45 -36.15 -10.93
CA SER A 320 -8.13 -36.82 -12.05
C SER A 320 -7.85 -36.17 -13.40
N LYS A 321 -7.61 -37.06 -14.37
CA LYS A 321 -7.24 -36.89 -15.77
C LYS A 321 -8.35 -36.23 -16.59
N SER A 322 -8.01 -35.48 -17.65
CA SER A 322 -8.20 -35.91 -19.06
C SER A 322 -8.08 -34.79 -20.10
N SER A 323 -7.52 -35.18 -21.26
CA SER A 323 -7.85 -34.77 -22.64
C SER A 323 -7.61 -33.34 -23.15
N SER A 324 -6.59 -33.26 -24.01
CA SER A 324 -6.56 -32.59 -25.32
C SER A 324 -7.81 -31.87 -25.85
N SER A 325 -7.64 -30.60 -26.25
CA SER A 325 -8.08 -30.10 -27.58
C SER A 325 -7.58 -28.67 -27.87
N LYS A 326 -7.12 -28.47 -29.10
CA LYS A 326 -6.84 -27.19 -29.78
C LYS A 326 -8.08 -26.28 -29.81
N GLY A 327 -7.88 -24.96 -29.85
CA GLY A 327 -8.92 -24.04 -30.36
C GLY A 327 -8.78 -22.57 -29.95
N SER A 328 -8.40 -21.76 -30.92
CA SER A 328 -8.33 -20.30 -31.03
C SER A 328 -9.47 -19.40 -30.46
N SER A 329 -9.06 -18.15 -30.17
CA SER A 329 -9.72 -16.86 -30.48
C SER A 329 -10.45 -16.06 -29.36
N SER A 330 -9.91 -14.85 -29.18
CA SER A 330 -10.48 -13.55 -28.77
C SER A 330 -11.96 -13.42 -28.30
N LYS A 331 -12.19 -12.74 -27.16
CA LYS A 331 -12.73 -11.36 -27.10
C LYS A 331 -12.93 -10.87 -25.65
N SER A 332 -12.68 -9.58 -25.52
CA SER A 332 -12.99 -8.61 -24.44
C SER A 332 -14.33 -8.79 -23.71
N SER A 333 -14.37 -8.61 -22.39
CA SER A 333 -14.70 -7.33 -21.73
C SER A 333 -15.23 -7.50 -20.30
N SER A 334 -14.74 -6.60 -19.43
CA SER A 334 -15.40 -5.98 -18.28
C SER A 334 -15.78 -6.76 -17.02
N SER A 335 -15.42 -6.10 -15.90
CA SER A 335 -16.07 -6.06 -14.58
C SER A 335 -15.78 -7.20 -13.60
N SER A 336 -14.87 -6.93 -12.65
CA SER A 336 -15.11 -6.97 -11.19
C SER A 336 -13.79 -6.90 -10.45
N SER A 337 -13.38 -5.68 -10.12
CA SER A 337 -12.35 -5.38 -9.13
C SER A 337 -12.92 -5.64 -7.73
N SER A 338 -12.74 -6.85 -7.21
CA SER A 338 -13.09 -7.18 -5.81
C SER A 338 -12.35 -8.43 -5.30
N SER A 339 -11.02 -8.43 -5.33
CA SER A 339 -10.23 -9.59 -4.85
C SER A 339 -8.87 -9.21 -4.26
N SER A 340 -8.80 -8.14 -3.46
CA SER A 340 -7.59 -7.77 -2.69
C SER A 340 -7.80 -7.76 -1.17
N SER A 341 -8.84 -8.42 -0.64
CA SER A 341 -9.10 -8.50 0.81
C SER A 341 -8.55 -9.75 1.49
N SER A 342 -8.02 -10.74 0.75
CA SER A 342 -7.59 -12.03 1.33
C SER A 342 -6.27 -11.98 2.11
N SER A 343 -5.43 -10.95 1.92
CA SER A 343 -4.15 -10.83 2.65
C SER A 343 -4.29 -10.33 4.09
N SER A 344 -5.34 -9.57 4.41
CA SER A 344 -5.56 -9.03 5.76
C SER A 344 -5.96 -10.10 6.79
N SER A 345 -6.65 -11.16 6.34
CA SER A 345 -7.10 -12.26 7.21
C SER A 345 -5.95 -13.06 7.83
N GLY A 346 -4.82 -13.16 7.12
CA GLY A 346 -3.64 -13.88 7.60
C GLY A 346 -2.93 -13.17 8.75
N GLU A 347 -2.85 -11.85 8.71
CA GLU A 347 -2.19 -11.05 9.75
C GLU A 347 -3.03 -10.94 11.02
N GLU A 348 -4.35 -10.78 10.90
CA GLU A 348 -5.27 -10.78 12.02
C GLU A 348 -5.26 -12.14 12.74
N SER A 349 -5.25 -13.24 11.96
CA SER A 349 -5.06 -14.60 12.49
C SER A 349 -3.70 -14.78 13.17
N ALA A 350 -2.63 -14.18 12.66
CA ALA A 350 -1.31 -14.26 13.29
C ALA A 350 -1.23 -13.50 14.63
N LEU A 351 -1.83 -12.31 14.71
CA LEU A 351 -1.88 -11.53 15.96
C LEU A 351 -2.75 -12.24 17.00
N GLN A 352 -3.91 -12.78 16.60
CA GLN A 352 -4.80 -13.52 17.48
C GLN A 352 -4.11 -14.77 18.05
N ARG A 353 -3.34 -15.49 17.22
CA ARG A 353 -2.50 -16.61 17.67
C ARG A 353 -1.47 -16.19 18.71
N LYS A 354 -0.78 -15.07 18.49
CA LYS A 354 0.17 -14.52 19.47
C LYS A 354 -0.50 -14.15 20.79
N CYS A 355 -1.71 -13.60 20.75
CA CYS A 355 -2.47 -13.27 21.96
C CYS A 355 -2.85 -14.52 22.76
N ARG A 356 -3.31 -15.59 22.09
CA ARG A 356 -3.58 -16.89 22.73
C ARG A 356 -2.32 -17.48 23.36
N TYR A 357 -1.19 -17.44 22.65
CA TYR A 357 0.10 -17.87 23.17
C TYR A 357 0.53 -17.08 24.43
N THR A 358 0.25 -15.79 24.48
CA THR A 358 0.58 -15.00 25.68
C THR A 358 -0.38 -15.21 26.84
N ALA A 359 -1.66 -15.51 26.58
CA ALA A 359 -2.59 -15.92 27.62
C ALA A 359 -2.12 -17.23 28.29
N ALA A 360 -1.70 -18.20 27.48
CA ALA A 360 -1.05 -19.43 27.94
C ALA A 360 0.21 -19.16 28.79
N LEU A 361 1.06 -18.23 28.37
CA LEU A 361 2.23 -17.83 29.16
C LEU A 361 1.85 -17.20 30.51
N LEU A 362 0.78 -16.40 30.56
CA LEU A 362 0.29 -15.81 31.80
C LEU A 362 -0.21 -16.89 32.77
N ASP A 363 -0.94 -17.90 32.28
CA ASP A 363 -1.38 -19.03 33.11
C ASP A 363 -0.19 -19.81 33.67
N ALA A 364 0.84 -20.02 32.85
CA ALA A 364 2.09 -20.65 33.30
C ALA A 364 2.80 -19.81 34.38
N ILE A 365 2.91 -18.48 34.19
CA ILE A 365 3.44 -17.56 35.20
C ILE A 365 2.63 -17.64 36.51
N PHE A 366 1.30 -17.68 36.41
CA PHE A 366 0.42 -17.78 37.58
C PHE A 366 0.68 -19.08 38.36
N ASN A 367 0.82 -20.20 37.66
CA ASN A 367 1.18 -21.49 38.28
C ASN A 367 2.57 -21.44 38.94
N PHE A 368 3.57 -20.79 38.33
CA PHE A 368 4.86 -20.57 38.99
C PHE A 368 4.75 -19.76 40.29
N ILE A 369 3.86 -18.76 40.33
CA ILE A 369 3.62 -17.96 41.54
C ILE A 369 2.92 -18.80 42.62
N LEU A 370 1.96 -19.66 42.25
CA LEU A 370 1.29 -20.57 43.18
C LEU A 370 2.28 -21.58 43.78
N ASP A 371 3.09 -22.23 42.95
CA ASP A 371 4.14 -23.16 43.42
C ASP A 371 5.11 -22.46 44.38
N PHE A 372 5.48 -21.22 44.06
CA PHE A 372 6.36 -20.44 44.93
C PHE A 372 5.72 -20.15 46.29
N LYS A 373 4.43 -19.79 46.31
CA LYS A 373 3.68 -19.59 47.56
C LYS A 373 3.64 -20.88 48.37
N GLU A 374 3.28 -22.01 47.76
CA GLU A 374 3.20 -23.30 48.45
C GLU A 374 4.55 -23.72 49.05
N ILE A 375 5.63 -23.64 48.27
CA ILE A 375 6.99 -23.94 48.76
C ILE A 375 7.39 -23.01 49.91
N SER A 376 7.05 -21.71 49.80
CA SER A 376 7.35 -20.75 50.87
C SER A 376 6.61 -21.10 52.16
N GLU A 377 5.34 -21.50 52.07
CA GLU A 377 4.55 -21.94 53.22
C GLU A 377 5.10 -23.23 53.85
N ILE A 378 5.50 -24.21 53.03
CA ILE A 378 6.14 -25.45 53.51
C ILE A 378 7.45 -25.13 54.23
N LEU A 379 8.28 -24.23 53.69
CA LEU A 379 9.53 -23.82 54.32
C LEU A 379 9.29 -23.07 55.63
N ILE A 380 8.28 -22.20 55.70
CA ILE A 380 7.88 -21.52 56.93
C ILE A 380 7.40 -22.53 57.98
N LYS A 381 6.55 -23.50 57.60
CA LYS A 381 6.08 -24.58 58.49
C LYS A 381 7.24 -25.44 58.99
N LYS A 382 8.16 -25.84 58.12
CA LYS A 382 9.38 -26.58 58.50
C LYS A 382 10.27 -25.78 59.44
N LYS A 383 10.41 -24.46 59.24
CA LYS A 383 11.18 -23.58 60.14
C LYS A 383 10.54 -23.50 61.52
N LYS A 384 9.21 -23.35 61.60
CA LYS A 384 8.46 -23.38 62.87
C LYS A 384 8.57 -24.73 63.59
N ASN A 385 8.48 -25.84 62.86
CA ASN A 385 8.64 -27.18 63.45
C ASN A 385 10.08 -27.44 63.92
N LYS A 386 11.08 -26.94 63.20
CA LYS A 386 12.49 -27.01 63.64
C LYS A 386 12.75 -26.16 64.87
N SER A 387 12.22 -24.93 64.94
CA SER A 387 12.35 -24.09 66.14
C SER A 387 11.67 -24.72 67.35
N ASN A 388 10.50 -25.34 67.17
CA ASN A 388 9.80 -26.08 68.24
C ASN A 388 10.56 -27.35 68.64
N LYS A 389 11.20 -28.06 67.71
CA LYS A 389 12.01 -29.24 68.01
C LYS A 389 13.29 -28.91 68.79
N THR A 390 13.97 -27.81 68.46
CA THR A 390 15.12 -27.33 69.26
C THR A 390 14.71 -26.79 70.63
N LEU A 391 13.50 -26.24 70.77
CA LEU A 391 12.96 -25.82 72.07
C LEU A 391 12.61 -27.02 72.96
N ASN A 392 12.11 -28.11 72.38
CA ASN A 392 11.84 -29.35 73.13
C ASN A 392 13.12 -30.12 73.49
N VAL A 393 14.15 -30.15 72.63
CA VAL A 393 15.46 -30.74 72.96
C VAL A 393 16.19 -29.93 74.03
N ALA A 394 16.06 -28.59 74.03
CA ALA A 394 16.58 -27.74 75.09
C ALA A 394 15.81 -27.87 76.42
N LEU A 395 14.57 -28.41 76.40
CA LEU A 395 13.79 -28.72 77.60
C LEU A 395 14.13 -30.12 78.17
N GLU A 396 14.50 -31.08 77.32
CA GLU A 396 14.89 -32.43 77.74
C GLU A 396 16.35 -32.52 78.25
N GLU A 397 17.25 -31.63 77.83
CA GLU A 397 18.61 -31.55 78.39
C GLU A 397 18.67 -30.91 79.81
N GLN A 398 17.56 -30.43 80.37
CA GLN A 398 17.52 -29.95 81.76
C GLN A 398 17.12 -31.01 82.80
N THR A 399 16.75 -32.23 82.38
CA THR A 399 16.28 -33.28 83.31
C THR A 399 17.31 -34.36 83.68
N GLU A 400 18.48 -34.42 83.05
CA GLU A 400 19.51 -35.41 83.37
C GLU A 400 20.89 -34.77 83.55
N GLY A 401 21.18 -34.28 84.77
CA GLY A 401 22.48 -33.69 85.06
C GLY A 401 22.64 -32.99 86.41
N GLN A 402 21.91 -33.40 87.45
CA GLN A 402 22.20 -32.98 88.82
C GLN A 402 23.42 -33.75 89.36
N ARG A 403 24.61 -33.14 89.31
CA ARG A 403 25.60 -33.16 90.41
C ARG A 403 26.71 -32.13 90.17
N GLY A 404 26.49 -30.95 90.78
CA GLY A 404 27.49 -30.20 91.54
C GLY A 404 28.70 -29.60 90.81
N PHE A 405 28.65 -28.30 90.50
CA PHE A 405 29.72 -27.37 90.84
C PHE A 405 29.23 -25.92 90.80
N ARG A 406 29.40 -25.18 91.91
CA ARG A 406 29.15 -23.74 92.01
C ARG A 406 30.36 -22.99 91.45
N VAL A 407 30.18 -22.11 90.47
CA VAL A 407 30.95 -20.84 90.37
C VAL A 407 30.05 -19.78 89.74
N LYS A 408 30.04 -18.61 90.38
CA LYS A 408 29.36 -17.38 89.99
C LYS A 408 29.95 -16.85 88.67
N ASP A 409 29.13 -16.31 87.77
CA ASP A 409 29.29 -14.93 87.30
C ASP A 409 28.30 -14.52 86.19
N LYS A 410 27.66 -13.38 86.45
CA LYS A 410 27.35 -12.25 85.55
C LYS A 410 26.57 -12.51 84.25
N ILE A 411 25.27 -12.32 84.42
CA ILE A 411 24.32 -11.57 83.58
C ILE A 411 24.99 -10.51 82.68
N GLU A 412 24.83 -10.64 81.35
CA GLU A 412 24.47 -9.53 80.46
C GLU A 412 23.53 -10.05 79.36
N PHE A 413 22.25 -9.68 79.49
CA PHE A 413 21.18 -9.97 78.55
C PHE A 413 21.01 -8.73 77.68
N VAL A 414 21.38 -8.79 76.39
CA VAL A 414 21.11 -7.69 75.44
C VAL A 414 19.77 -7.98 74.77
N PRO A 415 18.71 -7.19 75.04
CA PRO A 415 17.40 -7.43 74.45
C PRO A 415 17.33 -6.88 73.03
N THR A 416 16.97 -7.73 72.07
CA THR A 416 16.44 -7.31 70.77
C THR A 416 15.04 -6.73 70.96
N LYS A 417 14.98 -5.42 71.19
CA LYS A 417 13.78 -4.58 71.01
C LYS A 417 14.03 -3.60 69.86
N ALA A 418 13.36 -3.82 68.73
CA ALA A 418 12.97 -2.74 67.83
C ALA A 418 11.76 -3.20 67.00
N LEU A 419 10.59 -3.10 67.63
CA LEU A 419 9.29 -3.02 66.97
C LEU A 419 9.14 -1.62 66.37
N ALA A 420 8.64 -1.56 65.14
CA ALA A 420 7.63 -0.62 64.66
C ALA A 420 7.75 0.89 64.98
N ARG A 421 8.07 1.68 63.95
CA ARG A 421 7.48 2.98 63.52
C ARG A 421 8.44 3.53 62.46
N ALA A 422 8.03 3.88 61.24
CA ALA A 422 7.04 4.90 60.94
C ALA A 422 6.30 4.61 59.62
N LYS A 423 4.97 4.64 59.70
CA LYS A 423 4.13 5.25 58.67
C LYS A 423 4.29 6.76 58.88
N GLU A 424 4.69 7.49 57.84
CA GLU A 424 4.23 8.85 57.60
C GLU A 424 4.50 9.22 56.13
N THR A 425 3.42 9.41 55.39
CA THR A 425 3.37 10.15 54.14
C THR A 425 3.66 11.63 54.40
N PRO A 426 4.11 12.37 53.37
CA PRO A 426 3.24 13.45 52.93
C PRO A 426 3.02 13.48 51.41
N LYS A 427 1.74 13.57 51.09
CA LYS A 427 1.16 14.00 49.82
C LYS A 427 1.21 15.54 49.81
N ALA A 428 2.10 16.16 49.02
CA ALA A 428 1.91 17.49 48.41
C ALA A 428 3.20 18.00 47.74
N ALA A 429 3.30 17.82 46.42
CA ALA A 429 3.95 18.78 45.54
C ALA A 429 3.25 18.69 44.18
N ALA A 430 2.15 19.42 44.09
CA ALA A 430 1.43 19.67 42.86
C ALA A 430 2.23 20.64 41.98
N ALA A 431 2.09 20.42 40.67
CA ALA A 431 1.97 21.45 39.64
C ALA A 431 3.10 22.48 39.49
N LYS A 432 3.97 22.26 38.49
CA LYS A 432 4.44 23.29 37.53
C LYS A 432 5.39 22.66 36.50
N SER A 433 4.88 22.35 35.31
CA SER A 433 5.53 22.61 34.01
C SER A 433 4.76 21.94 32.86
N ALA A 434 3.58 22.46 32.56
CA ALA A 434 2.97 22.31 31.24
C ALA A 434 2.47 23.69 30.84
N ALA A 435 3.26 24.42 30.05
CA ALA A 435 2.87 25.52 29.16
C ALA A 435 4.11 26.33 28.74
N ALA A 436 4.74 25.95 27.64
CA ALA A 436 5.42 26.87 26.71
C ALA A 436 6.04 26.05 25.58
N SER A 437 5.37 26.01 24.43
CA SER A 437 5.97 26.35 23.13
C SER A 437 5.05 25.84 22.02
N THR A 438 4.04 26.66 21.70
CA THR A 438 3.44 26.70 20.37
C THR A 438 3.67 28.11 19.82
N ARG A 439 3.94 28.16 18.51
CA ARG A 439 4.01 29.33 17.61
C ARG A 439 5.31 30.13 17.53
N SER A 440 6.01 29.91 16.43
CA SER A 440 6.48 30.90 15.43
C SER A 440 7.50 30.15 14.54
N SER A 441 7.44 30.09 13.22
CA SER A 441 7.11 31.11 12.24
C SER A 441 6.77 30.47 10.88
N ALA A 442 5.73 31.00 10.25
CA ALA A 442 5.68 31.11 8.80
C ALA A 442 6.55 32.31 8.39
N GLY A 443 7.28 32.13 7.29
CA GLY A 443 8.00 33.12 6.50
C GLY A 443 8.17 32.51 5.12
#